data_AF-A0A949HJ27-F1
#
_entry.id   AF-A0A949HJ27-F1
#
_cell.length_a   1.000
_cell.length_b   1.000
_cell.length_c   1.000
_cell.angle_alpha   90.00
_cell.angle_beta   90.00
_cell.angle_gamma   90.00
#
_symmetry.space_group_name_H-M   'P 1'
#
loop_
_entity.id
_entity.type
_entity.pdbx_description
1 polymer ?
#
loop_
_entity_poly.entity_id
_entity_poly.type
_entity_poly.pdbx_seq_one_letter_code
_entity_poly.pdbx_strand_id
1 'polypeptide(L)'
;MTELLLRGEQTLGELRTRASRMEPIPDLDELKKLIDGLIRKNLVVELSPAGRGQVVSHNLYPEWELEAVTKSVAAGISGAGVSSDQSLDESRPQDLTPKGTQPSLASQLQTLQETVLKLSQRLERLEQVFEKELGNDS
;
A
#
# COMPACT_ATOMS: atom_id res chain seq x y z
N MET A 1 1.09 -14.58 -10.63
CA MET A 1 2.11 -14.48 -9.56
C MET A 1 3.40 -13.83 -10.05
N THR A 2 4.13 -14.40 -11.01
CA THR A 2 5.45 -13.88 -11.43
C THR A 2 5.46 -12.39 -11.79
N GLU A 3 4.50 -11.91 -12.59
CA GLU A 3 4.42 -10.48 -12.92
C GLU A 3 4.22 -9.57 -11.69
N LEU A 4 3.46 -10.01 -10.69
CA LEU A 4 3.27 -9.24 -9.45
C LEU A 4 4.56 -9.25 -8.60
N LEU A 5 5.28 -10.38 -8.55
CA LEU A 5 6.54 -10.47 -7.81
C LEU A 5 7.65 -9.60 -8.42
N LEU A 6 7.69 -9.48 -9.75
CA LEU A 6 8.75 -8.75 -10.45
C LEU A 6 8.48 -7.25 -10.58
N ARG A 7 7.21 -6.82 -10.43
CA ARG A 7 6.80 -5.45 -10.76
C ARG A 7 5.93 -4.80 -9.68
N GLY A 8 5.57 -5.52 -8.63
CA GLY A 8 4.69 -5.05 -7.58
C GLY A 8 3.24 -4.95 -8.03
N GLU A 9 2.56 -3.96 -7.46
CA GLU A 9 1.15 -3.63 -7.68
C GLU A 9 0.90 -3.19 -9.13
N GLN A 10 -0.15 -3.76 -9.73
CA GLN A 10 -0.48 -3.50 -11.13
C GLN A 10 -2.00 -3.47 -11.32
N THR A 11 -2.45 -2.72 -12.32
CA THR A 11 -3.85 -2.82 -12.75
C THR A 11 -4.11 -4.18 -13.41
N LEU A 12 -5.36 -4.68 -13.35
CA LEU A 12 -5.73 -5.91 -14.06
C LEU A 12 -5.46 -5.84 -15.57
N GLY A 13 -5.60 -4.66 -16.18
CA GLY A 13 -5.34 -4.47 -17.61
C GLY A 13 -3.86 -4.64 -17.99
N GLU A 14 -2.97 -4.03 -17.20
CA GLU A 14 -1.52 -4.21 -17.37
C GLU A 14 -1.10 -5.64 -17.08
N LEU A 15 -1.60 -6.20 -15.98
CA LEU A 15 -1.31 -7.56 -15.57
C LEU A 15 -1.70 -8.56 -16.65
N ARG A 16 -2.88 -8.41 -17.28
CA ARG A 16 -3.28 -9.25 -18.41
C ARG A 16 -2.28 -9.17 -19.55
N THR A 17 -1.95 -7.95 -19.97
CA THR A 17 -1.09 -7.72 -21.14
C THR A 17 0.32 -8.29 -20.93
N ARG A 18 0.87 -8.16 -19.71
CA ARG A 18 2.20 -8.65 -19.37
C ARG A 18 2.22 -10.16 -19.15
N ALA A 19 1.28 -10.68 -18.36
CA ALA A 19 1.18 -12.12 -18.08
C ALA A 19 0.89 -12.95 -19.33
N SER A 20 0.15 -12.40 -20.31
CA SER A 20 -0.11 -13.05 -21.61
C SER A 20 1.15 -13.36 -22.42
N ARG A 21 2.32 -12.78 -22.07
CA ARG A 21 3.61 -13.14 -22.66
C ARG A 21 4.16 -14.47 -22.15
N MET A 22 3.77 -14.86 -20.93
CA MET A 22 4.20 -16.11 -20.28
C MET A 22 3.19 -17.24 -20.52
N GLU A 23 1.90 -16.93 -20.35
CA GLU A 23 0.79 -17.87 -20.50
C GLU A 23 -0.38 -17.11 -21.16
N PRO A 24 -0.91 -17.54 -22.31
CA PRO A 24 -1.98 -16.81 -22.99
C PRO A 24 -3.23 -16.63 -22.11
N ILE A 25 -3.65 -15.37 -21.89
CA ILE A 25 -4.90 -15.04 -21.21
C ILE A 25 -5.81 -14.28 -22.19
N PRO A 26 -6.88 -14.93 -22.71
CA PRO A 26 -7.66 -14.41 -23.84
C PRO A 26 -8.38 -13.12 -23.52
N ASP A 27 -8.95 -12.99 -22.32
CA ASP A 27 -9.70 -11.80 -21.91
C ASP A 27 -9.52 -11.45 -20.42
N LEU A 28 -10.15 -10.35 -20.01
CA LEU A 28 -10.05 -9.84 -18.66
C LEU A 28 -10.89 -10.67 -17.67
N ASP A 29 -11.96 -11.33 -18.12
CA ASP A 29 -12.81 -12.12 -17.25
C ASP A 29 -12.16 -13.46 -16.89
N GLU A 30 -11.38 -14.06 -17.80
CA GLU A 30 -10.50 -15.18 -17.47
C GLU A 30 -9.41 -14.77 -16.48
N LEU A 31 -8.80 -13.59 -16.65
CA LEU A 31 -7.83 -13.08 -15.67
C LEU A 31 -8.47 -12.95 -14.28
N LYS A 32 -9.68 -12.38 -14.18
CA LYS A 32 -10.39 -12.25 -12.90
C LYS A 32 -10.58 -13.60 -12.22
N LYS A 33 -11.02 -14.63 -12.94
CA LYS A 33 -11.17 -15.99 -12.39
C LYS A 33 -9.86 -16.55 -11.82
N LEU A 34 -8.74 -16.31 -12.50
CA LEU A 34 -7.42 -16.72 -12.04
C LEU A 34 -7.02 -15.94 -10.77
N ILE A 35 -7.23 -14.63 -10.77
CA ILE A 35 -6.95 -13.75 -9.63
C ILE A 35 -7.81 -14.12 -8.41
N ASP A 36 -9.10 -14.37 -8.59
CA ASP A 36 -10.00 -14.83 -7.53
C ASP A 36 -9.50 -16.15 -6.92
N GLY A 37 -8.96 -17.05 -7.76
CA GLY A 37 -8.33 -18.28 -7.30
C GLY A 37 -7.08 -18.04 -6.45
N LEU A 38 -6.31 -17.01 -6.75
CA LEU A 38 -5.13 -16.62 -5.97
C LEU A 38 -5.49 -15.87 -4.68
N ILE A 39 -6.53 -15.04 -4.71
CA ILE A 39 -7.10 -14.36 -3.53
C ILE A 39 -7.61 -15.40 -2.53
N ARG A 40 -8.37 -16.41 -3.00
CA ARG A 40 -8.81 -17.53 -2.14
C ARG A 40 -7.66 -18.31 -1.51
N LYS A 41 -6.48 -18.31 -2.14
CA LYS A 41 -5.24 -18.93 -1.61
C LYS A 41 -4.41 -17.96 -0.77
N ASN A 42 -4.89 -16.75 -0.52
CA ASN A 42 -4.19 -15.71 0.20
C ASN A 42 -2.83 -15.32 -0.42
N LEU A 43 -2.69 -15.43 -1.75
CA LEU A 43 -1.46 -15.10 -2.49
C LEU A 43 -1.51 -13.74 -3.17
N VAL A 44 -2.71 -13.20 -3.38
CA VAL A 44 -2.97 -11.90 -4.00
C VAL A 44 -3.96 -11.14 -3.14
N VAL A 45 -3.77 -9.82 -3.06
CA VAL A 45 -4.63 -8.89 -2.34
C VAL A 45 -5.10 -7.79 -3.29
N GLU A 46 -6.35 -7.37 -3.11
CA GLU A 46 -6.92 -6.24 -3.82
C GLU A 46 -6.55 -4.94 -3.10
N LEU A 47 -5.94 -4.00 -3.82
CA LEU A 47 -5.51 -2.72 -3.25
C LEU A 47 -6.49 -1.58 -3.56
N SER A 48 -7.40 -1.80 -4.50
CA SER A 48 -8.45 -0.84 -4.87
C SER A 48 -9.79 -1.55 -5.04
N PRO A 49 -10.92 -0.82 -4.97
CA PRO A 49 -12.24 -1.37 -5.27
C PRO A 49 -12.32 -2.00 -6.65
N ALA A 50 -13.20 -3.00 -6.80
CA ALA A 50 -13.48 -3.63 -8.08
C ALA A 50 -14.05 -2.61 -9.08
N GLY A 51 -13.58 -2.67 -10.33
CA GLY A 51 -14.01 -1.75 -11.37
C GLY A 51 -12.95 -1.51 -12.43
N ARG A 52 -13.10 -0.39 -13.16
CA ARG A 52 -12.12 0.03 -14.16
C ARG A 52 -10.83 0.45 -13.45
N GLY A 53 -9.72 -0.17 -13.84
CA GLY A 53 -8.41 0.14 -13.27
C GLY A 53 -8.17 -0.49 -11.90
N GLN A 54 -8.89 -1.56 -11.54
CA GLN A 54 -8.63 -2.29 -10.30
C GLN A 54 -7.16 -2.69 -10.19
N VAL A 55 -6.53 -2.34 -9.06
CA VAL A 55 -5.13 -2.62 -8.73
C VAL A 55 -5.07 -3.79 -7.75
N VAL A 56 -4.15 -4.71 -8.02
CA VAL A 56 -3.88 -5.88 -7.18
C VAL A 56 -2.38 -6.00 -6.94
N SER A 57 -2.00 -6.61 -5.83
CA SER A 57 -0.60 -6.95 -5.52
C SER A 57 -0.49 -8.36 -4.94
N HIS A 58 0.73 -8.89 -4.84
CA HIS A 58 0.95 -10.15 -4.15
C HIS A 58 0.85 -9.96 -2.63
N ASN A 59 0.45 -11.01 -1.93
CA ASN A 59 0.29 -11.00 -0.47
C ASN A 59 1.48 -11.66 0.25
N LEU A 60 2.70 -11.30 -0.17
CA LEU A 60 3.95 -11.83 0.41
C LEU A 60 4.80 -10.74 1.07
N TYR A 61 4.36 -9.49 0.98
CA TYR A 61 4.92 -8.39 1.74
C TYR A 61 4.59 -8.54 3.23
N PRO A 62 5.45 -8.04 4.13
CA PRO A 62 5.06 -7.86 5.52
C PRO A 62 3.93 -6.82 5.64
N GLU A 63 3.12 -6.93 6.69
CA GLU A 63 1.90 -6.12 6.88
C GLU A 63 2.14 -4.61 6.74
N TRP A 64 3.21 -4.11 7.37
CA TRP A 64 3.56 -2.69 7.34
C TRP A 64 3.88 -2.18 5.92
N GLU A 65 4.40 -3.04 5.05
CA GLU A 65 4.70 -2.70 3.66
C GLU A 65 3.43 -2.77 2.81
N LEU A 66 2.56 -3.76 3.01
CA LEU A 66 1.24 -3.80 2.37
C LEU A 66 0.41 -2.56 2.68
N GLU A 67 0.42 -2.09 3.93
CA GLU A 67 -0.26 -0.84 4.30
C GLU A 67 0.31 0.35 3.53
N ALA A 68 1.63 0.45 3.39
CA ALA A 68 2.30 1.53 2.67
C ALA A 68 1.95 1.52 1.17
N VAL A 69 1.96 0.33 0.55
CA VAL A 69 1.57 0.16 -0.86
C VAL A 69 0.09 0.51 -1.05
N THR A 70 -0.79 0.03 -0.16
CA THR A 70 -2.23 0.34 -0.21
C THR A 70 -2.49 1.85 -0.12
N LYS A 71 -1.80 2.55 0.79
CA LYS A 71 -1.87 4.01 0.91
C LYS A 71 -1.34 4.71 -0.35
N SER A 72 -0.28 4.19 -0.96
CA SER A 72 0.32 4.76 -2.19
C SER A 72 -0.61 4.60 -3.41
N VAL A 73 -1.29 3.46 -3.52
CA VAL A 73 -2.34 3.21 -4.54
C VAL A 73 -3.54 4.12 -4.31
N ALA A 74 -4.02 4.25 -3.06
CA ALA A 74 -5.14 5.13 -2.72
C ALA A 74 -4.83 6.62 -3.00
N ALA A 75 -3.56 7.02 -2.86
CA ALA A 75 -3.10 8.37 -3.21
C ALA A 75 -2.86 8.58 -4.72
N GLY A 76 -3.03 7.54 -5.55
CA GLY A 76 -2.80 7.61 -7.00
C GLY A 76 -1.32 7.71 -7.40
N ILE A 77 -0.40 7.40 -6.49
CA ILE A 77 1.05 7.50 -6.68
C ILE A 77 1.58 6.22 -7.35
N SER A 78 1.00 5.08 -6.99
CA SER A 78 1.32 3.76 -7.53
C SER A 78 0.48 3.46 -8.77
N GLY A 79 0.89 4.03 -9.91
CA GLY A 79 0.32 3.74 -11.24
C GLY A 79 1.39 3.59 -12.33
N ALA A 80 2.67 3.66 -11.96
CA ALA A 80 3.78 3.51 -12.87
C ALA A 80 4.71 2.45 -12.31
N GLY A 81 4.61 1.23 -12.83
CA GLY A 81 5.72 0.29 -12.76
C GLY A 81 6.98 1.04 -13.14
N VAL A 82 8.00 0.94 -12.29
CA VAL A 82 9.30 1.60 -12.43
C VAL A 82 9.88 1.20 -13.78
N SER A 83 9.54 1.97 -14.82
CA SER A 83 10.24 1.99 -16.07
C SER A 83 11.50 2.78 -15.72
N SER A 84 12.52 2.05 -15.30
CA SER A 84 13.89 2.54 -15.21
C SER A 84 14.38 2.85 -16.62
N ASP A 85 13.81 3.90 -17.21
CA ASP A 85 14.29 4.57 -18.41
C ASP A 85 13.70 5.99 -18.41
N GLN A 86 14.27 6.84 -17.56
CA GLN A 86 14.20 8.28 -17.79
C GLN A 86 15.64 8.79 -17.76
N SER A 87 16.17 8.88 -18.98
CA SER A 87 17.23 9.79 -19.38
C SER A 87 17.22 11.07 -18.55
N LEU A 88 18.36 11.38 -17.96
CA LEU A 88 18.68 12.69 -17.41
C LEU A 88 18.62 13.71 -18.55
N ASP A 89 17.48 14.38 -18.73
CA ASP A 89 17.40 15.61 -19.52
C ASP A 89 17.09 16.77 -18.58
N GLU A 90 18.17 17.46 -18.25
CA GLU A 90 18.23 18.61 -17.38
C GLU A 90 17.99 19.85 -18.24
N SER A 91 16.76 20.42 -18.24
CA SER A 91 16.53 21.85 -18.51
C SER A 91 15.08 22.33 -18.29
N ARG A 92 14.96 23.16 -17.25
CA ARG A 92 14.21 24.45 -17.19
C ARG A 92 12.80 24.46 -16.56
N PRO A 93 12.47 25.48 -15.71
CA PRO A 93 11.48 25.37 -14.66
C PRO A 93 10.10 25.91 -15.07
N GLN A 94 9.05 25.31 -14.53
CA GLN A 94 7.74 25.96 -14.40
C GLN A 94 7.23 25.82 -12.96
N ASP A 95 7.45 26.89 -12.23
CA ASP A 95 6.62 27.31 -11.12
C ASP A 95 5.20 27.57 -11.66
N LEU A 96 4.16 27.06 -10.99
CA LEU A 96 2.83 27.69 -10.85
C LEU A 96 1.86 26.79 -10.03
N THR A 97 1.69 27.21 -8.77
CA THR A 97 0.47 27.18 -7.92
C THR A 97 0.29 26.08 -6.87
N PRO A 98 -0.23 26.46 -5.66
CA PRO A 98 -0.01 25.72 -4.43
C PRO A 98 -1.01 24.57 -4.27
N LYS A 99 -0.40 23.38 -4.23
CA LYS A 99 -0.89 22.12 -3.69
C LYS A 99 -1.55 22.38 -2.34
N GLY A 100 -2.77 21.85 -2.15
CA GLY A 100 -3.47 21.89 -0.87
C GLY A 100 -2.55 21.51 0.27
N THR A 101 -2.68 22.24 1.38
CA THR A 101 -1.83 22.20 2.58
C THR A 101 -1.72 20.79 3.16
N GLN A 102 -0.85 19.98 2.57
CA GLN A 102 -0.34 18.78 3.20
C GLN A 102 0.57 19.25 4.32
N PRO A 103 0.32 18.84 5.59
CA PRO A 103 1.21 19.18 6.68
C PRO A 103 2.63 18.74 6.31
N SER A 104 3.60 19.61 6.55
CA SER A 104 5.00 19.31 6.27
C SER A 104 5.40 18.00 6.95
N LEU A 105 6.37 17.28 6.38
CA LEU A 105 6.87 16.04 6.98
C LEU A 105 7.29 16.24 8.45
N ALA A 106 7.88 17.39 8.78
CA ALA A 106 8.24 17.75 10.15
C ALA A 106 7.00 17.84 11.06
N SER A 107 5.91 18.45 10.59
CA SER A 107 4.64 18.53 11.32
C SER A 107 4.00 17.16 11.53
N GLN A 108 4.10 16.27 10.53
CA GLN A 108 3.61 14.90 10.64
C GLN A 108 4.42 14.08 11.66
N LEU A 109 5.76 14.19 11.64
CA LEU A 109 6.64 13.55 12.62
C LEU A 109 6.35 14.04 14.04
N GLN A 110 6.16 15.35 14.22
CA GLN A 110 5.82 15.93 15.52
C GLN A 110 4.48 15.38 16.04
N THR A 111 3.45 15.34 15.17
CA THR A 111 2.13 14.81 15.53
C THR A 111 2.21 13.32 15.91
N LEU A 112 3.02 12.55 15.17
CA LEU A 112 3.20 11.13 15.45
C LEU A 112 3.93 10.91 16.79
N GLN A 113 5.00 11.67 17.05
CA GLN A 113 5.72 11.64 18.32
C GLN A 113 4.82 11.98 19.52
N GLU A 114 3.99 13.02 19.39
CA GLU A 114 3.01 13.38 20.42
C GLU A 114 1.97 12.27 20.66
N THR A 115 1.56 11.60 19.59
CA THR A 115 0.59 10.49 19.66
C THR A 115 1.21 9.30 20.39
N VAL A 116 2.45 8.93 20.05
CA VAL A 116 3.20 7.86 20.74
C VAL A 116 3.33 8.17 22.24
N LEU A 117 3.67 9.41 22.60
CA LEU A 117 3.79 9.82 24.00
C LEU A 117 2.45 9.69 24.76
N LYS A 118 1.33 10.08 24.13
CA LYS A 118 0.00 9.96 24.75
C LYS A 118 -0.41 8.50 24.93
N LEU A 119 -0.11 7.65 23.96
CA LEU A 119 -0.43 6.22 24.03
C LEU A 119 0.41 5.52 25.09
N SER A 120 1.71 5.79 25.18
CA SER A 120 2.57 5.20 26.22
C SER A 120 2.12 5.57 27.63
N GLN A 121 1.77 6.85 27.87
CA GLN A 121 1.22 7.30 29.15
C GLN A 121 -0.14 6.67 29.48
N ARG A 122 -0.94 6.33 28.47
CA ARG A 122 -2.23 5.65 28.68
C ARG A 122 -2.02 4.18 29.03
N LEU A 123 -1.05 3.52 28.40
CA LEU A 123 -0.65 2.16 28.73
C LEU A 123 -0.10 2.08 30.16
N GLU A 124 0.81 2.97 30.53
CA GLU A 124 1.37 3.01 31.89
C GLU A 124 0.27 3.23 32.95
N ARG A 125 -0.71 4.10 32.68
CA ARG A 125 -1.87 4.27 33.56
C ARG A 125 -2.74 3.02 33.66
N LEU A 126 -2.95 2.31 32.55
CA LEU A 126 -3.73 1.08 32.57
C LEU A 126 -2.98 -0.02 33.33
N GLU A 127 -1.67 -0.16 33.11
CA GLU A 127 -0.82 -1.09 33.83
C GLU A 127 -0.85 -0.82 35.34
N GLN A 128 -0.73 0.44 35.77
CA GLN A 128 -0.85 0.82 37.18
C GLN A 128 -2.23 0.49 37.78
N VAL A 129 -3.31 0.68 37.02
CA VAL A 129 -4.66 0.30 37.46
C VAL A 129 -4.75 -1.22 37.60
N PHE A 130 -4.24 -1.99 36.63
CA PHE A 130 -4.22 -3.45 36.70
C PHE A 130 -3.39 -3.97 37.87
N GLU A 131 -2.20 -3.41 38.11
CA GLU A 131 -1.36 -3.79 39.26
C GLU A 131 -2.03 -3.49 40.59
N LYS A 132 -2.74 -2.36 40.69
CA LYS A 132 -3.49 -2.00 41.89
C LYS A 132 -4.67 -2.93 42.15
N GLU A 133 -5.39 -3.34 41.11
CA GLU A 133 -6.51 -4.28 41.24
C GLU A 133 -6.02 -5.70 41.57
N LEU A 134 -4.91 -6.18 40.97
CA LEU A 134 -4.32 -7.49 41.32
C LEU A 134 -3.68 -7.52 42.71
N GLY A 135 -3.11 -6.39 43.17
CA GLY A 135 -2.46 -6.28 44.47
C GLY A 135 -3.42 -6.11 45.65
N ASN A 136 -4.72 -5.89 45.39
CA ASN A 136 -5.73 -5.65 46.41
C ASN A 136 -6.61 -6.89 46.70
N ASP A 137 -6.32 -8.02 46.04
CA ASP A 137 -6.95 -9.34 46.20
C ASP A 137 -6.13 -10.31 47.09
N SER A 138 -5.17 -9.82 47.89
CA SER A 138 -4.39 -10.59 48.88
C SER A 138 -4.55 -10.08 50.30
#